data_AF-A0A5A7RV46-F1
#
_entry.id   AF-A0A5A7RV46-F1
#
_cell.length_a   1.000
_cell.length_b   1.000
_cell.length_c   1.000
_cell.angle_alpha   90.00
_cell.angle_beta   90.00
_cell.angle_gamma   90.00
#
_symmetry.space_group_name_H-M   'P 1'
#
loop_
_entity.id
_entity.type
_entity.pdbx_description
1 polymer ?
#
loop_
_entity_poly.entity_id
_entity_poly.type
_entity_poly.pdbx_seq_one_letter_code
_entity_poly.pdbx_strand_id
1 'polypeptide(L)'
;MYKNKDELYKLVKDIKSREDFEKEIKKLIESYNNLIDEDAAALLIVDKLGRNKQHILGISELRPNMDCTIFGKVERIYQPKKFERGNKVGMVVNLDIVDNTGRC
;
A
#
# COMPACT_ATOMS: atom_id res chain seq x y z
N MET A 1 5.53 15.89 -1.51
CA MET A 1 5.96 15.63 -0.12
C MET A 1 4.95 14.69 0.46
N TYR A 2 5.38 13.52 0.93
CA TYR A 2 4.47 12.56 1.55
C TYR A 2 3.90 13.15 2.83
N LYS A 3 2.59 12.97 3.03
CA LYS A 3 1.94 13.38 4.27
C LYS A 3 2.43 12.47 5.39
N ASN A 4 2.78 13.06 6.51
CA ASN A 4 2.99 12.29 7.73
C ASN A 4 1.66 11.78 8.30
N LYS A 5 1.72 10.90 9.31
CA LYS A 5 0.53 10.33 9.94
C LYS A 5 -0.47 11.37 10.48
N ASP A 6 0.00 12.53 10.94
CA ASP A 6 -0.87 13.61 11.43
C ASP A 6 -1.70 14.24 10.31
N GLU A 7 -1.07 14.46 9.16
CA GLU A 7 -1.73 14.97 7.97
C GLU A 7 -2.67 13.95 7.34
N LEU A 8 -2.31 12.66 7.39
CA LEU A 8 -3.13 11.54 6.92
C LEU A 8 -4.37 11.34 7.79
N TYR A 9 -4.24 11.48 9.11
CA TYR A 9 -5.37 11.40 10.04
C TYR A 9 -6.48 12.41 9.69
N LYS A 10 -6.12 13.61 9.22
CA LYS A 10 -7.10 14.64 8.80
C LYS A 10 -8.04 14.16 7.69
N LEU A 11 -7.65 13.15 6.90
CA LEU A 11 -8.45 12.58 5.81
C LEU A 11 -9.49 11.55 6.26
N VAL A 12 -9.34 11.05 7.50
CA VAL A 12 -10.16 9.97 8.08
C VAL A 12 -10.79 10.34 9.42
N LYS A 13 -10.59 11.58 9.90
CA LYS A 13 -11.13 12.07 11.19
C LYS A 13 -12.65 12.04 11.30
N ASP A 14 -13.35 11.98 10.16
CA ASP A 14 -14.82 11.90 10.08
C ASP A 14 -15.34 10.46 10.24
N ILE A 15 -14.47 9.46 10.14
CA ILE A 15 -14.84 8.03 10.17
C ILE A 15 -14.18 7.25 11.31
N LYS A 16 -13.11 7.77 11.93
CA LYS A 16 -12.47 7.14 13.07
C LYS A 16 -11.83 8.15 14.02
N SER A 17 -11.72 7.76 15.28
CA SER A 17 -11.01 8.52 16.30
C SER A 17 -9.49 8.47 16.09
N ARG A 18 -8.76 9.40 16.70
CA ARG A 18 -7.30 9.42 16.68
C ARG A 18 -6.71 8.18 17.34
N GLU A 19 -7.30 7.76 18.46
CA GLU A 19 -6.83 6.60 19.22
C GLU A 19 -6.97 5.30 18.41
N ASP A 20 -8.12 5.12 17.74
CA ASP A 20 -8.35 3.96 16.88
C ASP A 20 -7.38 3.94 15.69
N PHE A 21 -7.08 5.11 15.11
CA PHE A 21 -6.13 5.24 14.02
C PHE A 21 -4.71 4.82 14.44
N GLU A 22 -4.21 5.32 15.58
CA GLU A 22 -2.89 4.96 16.10
C GLU A 22 -2.81 3.46 16.47
N LYS A 23 -3.88 2.89 17.02
CA LYS A 23 -3.96 1.47 17.35
C LYS A 23 -3.91 0.59 16.09
N GLU A 24 -4.58 1.02 15.02
CA GLU A 24 -4.56 0.33 13.74
C GLU A 24 -3.19 0.42 13.06
N ILE A 25 -2.52 1.57 13.12
CA ILE A 25 -1.14 1.75 12.65
C ILE A 25 -0.21 0.72 13.30
N LYS A 26 -0.22 0.62 14.63
CA LYS A 26 0.64 -0.32 15.37
C LYS A 26 0.39 -1.77 14.98
N LYS A 27 -0.89 -2.18 14.91
CA LYS A 27 -1.26 -3.53 14.47
C LYS A 27 -0.80 -3.82 13.05
N LEU A 28 -0.88 -2.83 12.16
CA LEU A 28 -0.45 -3.00 10.78
C LEU A 28 1.06 -3.19 10.70
N ILE A 29 1.86 -2.34 11.37
CA ILE A 29 3.32 -2.48 11.43
C ILE A 29 3.72 -3.87 11.94
N GLU A 30 3.09 -4.35 13.02
CA GLU A 30 3.31 -5.69 13.56
C GLU A 30 2.98 -6.79 12.55
N SER A 31 1.85 -6.68 11.84
CA SER A 31 1.45 -7.65 10.81
C SER A 31 2.41 -7.73 9.62
N TYR A 32 3.15 -6.65 9.37
CA TYR A 32 4.21 -6.58 8.35
C TYR A 32 5.59 -6.86 8.94
N ASN A 33 5.70 -7.42 10.15
CA ASN A 33 6.95 -7.70 10.85
C ASN A 33 7.89 -6.48 10.93
N ASN A 34 7.34 -5.29 11.17
CA ASN A 34 8.07 -4.02 11.23
C ASN A 34 8.81 -3.64 9.92
N LEU A 35 8.35 -4.15 8.77
CA LEU A 35 8.91 -3.80 7.46
C LEU A 35 8.55 -2.37 7.03
N ILE A 36 7.45 -1.83 7.55
CA ILE A 36 6.93 -0.51 7.23
C ILE A 36 6.97 0.40 8.47
N ASP A 37 7.13 1.70 8.25
CA ASP A 37 7.07 2.72 9.29
C ASP A 37 5.63 3.20 9.56
N GLU A 38 5.47 4.13 10.51
CA GLU A 38 4.16 4.68 10.90
C GLU A 38 3.49 5.47 9.78
N ASP A 39 4.25 6.20 8.97
CA ASP A 39 3.71 7.04 7.90
C ASP A 39 3.21 6.15 6.74
N ALA A 40 3.96 5.11 6.37
CA ALA A 40 3.55 4.10 5.40
C ALA A 40 2.31 3.33 5.90
N ALA A 41 2.29 2.91 7.17
CA ALA A 41 1.14 2.24 7.75
C ALA A 41 -0.11 3.15 7.78
N ALA A 42 0.04 4.43 8.13
CA ALA A 42 -1.02 5.42 8.08
C ALA A 42 -1.57 5.59 6.66
N LEU A 43 -0.68 5.64 5.65
CA LEU A 43 -1.07 5.77 4.25
C LEU A 43 -1.90 4.57 3.80
N LEU A 44 -1.48 3.35 4.14
CA LEU A 44 -2.21 2.12 3.80
C LEU A 44 -3.62 2.10 4.41
N ILE A 45 -3.80 2.62 5.63
CA ILE A 45 -5.13 2.71 6.26
C ILE A 45 -6.00 3.71 5.51
N VAL A 46 -5.48 4.90 5.20
CA VAL A 46 -6.18 5.93 4.43
C VAL A 46 -6.57 5.41 3.03
N ASP A 47 -5.69 4.66 2.39
CA ASP A 47 -5.88 4.05 1.08
C ASP A 47 -6.98 2.98 1.10
N LYS A 48 -6.94 2.07 2.08
CA LYS A 48 -7.99 1.06 2.32
C LYS A 48 -9.38 1.68 2.53
N LEU A 49 -9.44 2.89 3.08
CA LEU A 49 -10.68 3.64 3.31
C LEU A 49 -11.11 4.46 2.09
N GLY A 50 -10.38 4.39 0.97
CA GLY A 50 -10.64 5.17 -0.24
C GLY A 50 -10.52 6.68 -0.02
N ARG A 51 -9.78 7.11 1.01
CA ARG A 51 -9.59 8.53 1.35
C ARG A 51 -8.25 9.07 0.88
N ASN A 52 -7.40 8.23 0.31
CA ASN A 52 -6.17 8.66 -0.31
C ASN A 52 -6.49 9.48 -1.58
N LYS A 53 -5.99 10.71 -1.62
CA LYS A 53 -6.13 11.64 -2.74
C LYS A 53 -4.77 12.08 -3.29
N GLN A 54 -3.71 11.37 -2.90
CA GLN A 54 -2.34 11.78 -3.18
C GLN A 54 -1.67 10.83 -4.13
N HIS A 55 -0.76 11.36 -4.96
CA HIS A 55 0.15 10.57 -5.78
C HIS A 55 -0.56 9.48 -6.61
N ILE A 56 -1.79 9.79 -7.07
CA ILE A 56 -2.58 8.91 -7.94
C ILE A 56 -2.09 9.12 -9.37
N LEU A 57 -1.53 8.07 -9.97
CA LEU A 57 -0.97 8.09 -11.32
C LEU A 57 -1.60 7.01 -12.19
N GLY A 58 -1.54 7.20 -13.51
CA GLY A 58 -1.77 6.11 -14.46
C GLY A 58 -0.58 5.15 -14.51
N ILE A 59 -0.82 3.87 -14.82
CA ILE A 59 0.22 2.85 -15.00
C ILE A 59 1.30 3.28 -16.00
N SER A 60 0.96 4.02 -17.06
CA SER A 60 1.95 4.51 -18.05
C SER A 60 2.98 5.51 -17.47
N GLU A 61 2.65 6.13 -16.34
CA GLU A 61 3.48 7.15 -15.69
C GLU A 61 4.45 6.54 -14.67
N LEU A 62 4.33 5.25 -14.37
CA LEU A 62 5.20 4.56 -13.42
C LEU A 62 6.68 4.62 -13.84
N ARG A 63 7.54 4.93 -12.87
CA ARG A 63 9.01 4.96 -13.03
C ARG A 63 9.65 4.19 -11.87
N PRO A 64 10.83 3.59 -12.08
CA PRO A 64 11.56 2.96 -10.98
C PRO A 64 11.85 3.95 -9.84
N ASN A 65 11.84 3.45 -8.60
CA ASN A 65 12.17 4.19 -7.37
C ASN A 65 11.24 5.37 -7.05
N MET A 66 9.95 5.25 -7.38
CA MET A 66 8.92 6.20 -6.95
C MET A 66 7.84 5.50 -6.12
N ASP A 67 7.23 6.22 -5.17
CA ASP A 67 5.99 5.75 -4.55
C ASP A 67 4.79 6.41 -5.24
N CYS A 68 3.77 5.61 -5.48
CA CYS A 68 2.55 6.04 -6.14
C CYS A 68 1.38 5.16 -5.72
N THR A 69 0.18 5.69 -5.90
CA THR A 69 -1.07 4.93 -5.85
C THR A 69 -1.60 4.82 -7.27
N ILE A 70 -2.02 3.63 -7.67
CA ILE A 70 -2.70 3.40 -8.94
C ILE A 70 -4.08 2.82 -8.69
N PHE A 71 -5.05 3.16 -9.54
CA PHE A 71 -6.33 2.47 -9.59
C PHE A 71 -6.36 1.63 -10.85
N GLY A 72 -6.36 0.31 -10.67
CA GLY A 72 -6.35 -0.64 -11.78
C GLY A 72 -7.20 -1.86 -11.50
N LYS A 73 -7.55 -2.56 -12.57
CA LYS A 73 -8.19 -3.87 -12.51
C LYS A 73 -7.11 -4.93 -12.48
N VAL A 74 -7.22 -5.88 -11.54
CA VAL A 74 -6.43 -7.12 -11.60
C VAL A 74 -6.93 -7.95 -12.77
N GLU A 75 -6.14 -8.03 -13.84
CA GLU A 75 -6.48 -8.82 -15.02
C GLU A 75 -6.12 -10.29 -14.82
N ARG A 76 -5.02 -10.57 -14.10
CA ARG A 76 -4.53 -11.93 -13.87
C ARG A 76 -3.84 -12.07 -12.52
N ILE A 77 -4.07 -13.22 -11.89
CA ILE A 77 -3.35 -13.69 -10.70
C ILE A 77 -2.61 -14.97 -11.08
N TYR A 78 -1.29 -15.01 -10.89
CA TYR A 78 -0.49 -16.21 -11.17
C TYR A 78 -0.44 -17.16 -9.97
N GLN A 79 -0.05 -18.41 -10.21
CA GLN A 79 0.13 -19.38 -9.13
C GLN A 79 1.30 -18.97 -8.21
N PRO A 80 1.18 -19.13 -6.87
CA PRO A 80 2.27 -18.87 -5.94
C PRO A 80 3.50 -19.73 -6.24
N LYS A 81 4.68 -19.09 -6.25
CA LYS A 81 5.97 -19.76 -6.43
C LYS A 81 6.75 -19.70 -5.12
N LYS A 82 7.23 -20.86 -4.66
CA LYS A 82 8.18 -20.94 -3.53
C LYS A 82 9.60 -20.78 -4.07
N PHE A 83 10.46 -20.12 -3.30
CA PHE A 83 11.88 -19.98 -3.61
C PHE A 83 12.72 -20.08 -2.33
N GLU A 84 13.96 -20.54 -2.46
CA GLU A 84 14.89 -20.64 -1.34
C GLU A 84 15.91 -19.51 -1.39
N ARG A 85 16.22 -18.91 -0.24
CA ARG A 85 17.28 -17.91 -0.09
C ARG A 85 18.05 -18.18 1.19
N GLY A 86 19.23 -18.79 1.06
CA GLY A 86 19.96 -19.34 2.20
C GLY A 86 19.13 -20.39 2.91
N ASN A 87 19.00 -20.29 4.23
CA ASN A 87 18.20 -21.23 5.05
C ASN A 87 16.72 -20.82 5.20
N LYS A 88 16.19 -19.95 4.32
CA LYS A 88 14.80 -19.47 4.39
C LYS A 88 14.04 -19.82 3.11
N VAL A 89 12.78 -20.22 3.28
CA VAL A 89 11.83 -20.42 2.17
C VAL A 89 10.94 -19.18 2.06
N GLY A 90 10.98 -18.52 0.90
CA GLY A 90 10.09 -17.43 0.52
C GLY A 90 8.98 -17.91 -0.40
N MET A 91 7.94 -17.09 -0.55
CA MET A 91 6.85 -17.30 -1.50
C MET A 91 6.51 -15.99 -2.20
N VAL A 92 6.25 -16.05 -3.51
CA VAL A 92 5.88 -14.90 -4.33
C VAL A 92 4.67 -15.23 -5.21
N VAL A 93 3.81 -14.25 -5.42
CA VAL A 93 2.73 -14.28 -6.41
C VAL A 93 2.91 -13.06 -7.30
N ASN A 94 2.83 -13.27 -8.61
CA ASN A 94 2.80 -12.18 -9.58
C ASN A 94 1.35 -11.86 -9.94
N LEU A 95 1.11 -10.63 -10.36
CA LEU A 95 -0.19 -10.11 -10.79
C LEU A 95 0.01 -9.33 -12.09
N ASP A 96 -0.98 -9.36 -12.97
CA ASP A 96 -1.09 -8.37 -14.05
C ASP A 96 -2.19 -7.37 -13.68
N ILE A 97 -1.88 -6.07 -13.68
CA ILE A 97 -2.80 -4.98 -13.37
C ILE A 97 -2.92 -4.08 -14.60
N VAL A 98 -4.15 -3.68 -14.94
CA VAL A 98 -4.45 -2.82 -16.09
C VAL A 98 -5.29 -1.61 -15.69
N ASP A 99 -5.02 -0.47 -16.32
CA ASP A 99 -5.87 0.73 -16.27
C ASP A 99 -6.06 1.29 -17.70
N ASN A 100 -6.67 2.47 -17.84
CA ASN A 100 -6.89 3.11 -19.13
C ASN A 100 -5.60 3.65 -19.78
N THR A 101 -4.49 3.66 -19.05
CA THR A 101 -3.20 4.20 -19.49
C THR A 101 -2.17 3.12 -19.81
N GLY A 102 -2.24 1.93 -19.19
CA GLY A 102 -1.26 0.87 -19.41
C GLY A 102 -1.52 -0.44 -18.66
N ARG A 103 -0.46 -1.27 -18.61
CA ARG A 103 -0.42 -2.58 -17.94
C ARG A 103 0.92 -2.75 -17.21
N CYS A 104 0.90 -3.30 -16.00
CA CYS A 104 2.10 -3.70 -15.24
C CYS A 104 1.92 -5.05 -14.57
#